data_AF-A0A7J6ULK3-F1
#
_entry.id   AF-A0A7J6ULK3-F1
#
_cell.length_a   1.000
_cell.length_b   1.000
_cell.length_c   1.000
_cell.angle_alpha   90.00
_cell.angle_beta   90.00
_cell.angle_gamma   90.00
#
_symmetry.space_group_name_H-M   'P 1'
#
loop_
_entity.id
_entity.type
_entity.pdbx_description
1 polymer ?
#
loop_
_entity_poly.entity_id
_entity_poly.type
_entity_poly.pdbx_seq_one_letter_code
_entity_poly.pdbx_strand_id
1 'polypeptide(L)'
;VVAEIPNPPAVQQPQPQTIVVVSGLPTVSPAQVAPINVSPTVYAASPPVENCKEVTRADAAVAKRHLMVTSCTSRDRETDSYAWRSIWKTSRTEMGEFGVGIQLYFDFLLYLGVVLLVMAFMATPLLHKAAQGDLAGVGANVMVRTSIGNIGECGKFGELCTDVTYVPYRRLNPGSDVLLRERTPLYGGLDATAMVVLLSFALVFYAIHIKRVVRQQDEDNITPSDFSVHVMGLPRRLGTTPEEHHQYVARLKEHFERLIEDMPAEEGERDPDQPIVCEVALARDYGGAVRNFLGQGKLYVRKHEMAAQVTALYAEGKTKKARKLEKKVAAIDTELEKLGENVKSQKDKLDLDRDVSC
;
A
#
# COMPACT_ATOMS: atom_id res chain seq x y z
N VAL A 1 21.68 -5.60 54.78
CA VAL A 1 21.37 -4.41 53.95
C VAL A 1 20.45 -4.89 52.85
N VAL A 2 19.14 -4.78 53.07
CA VAL A 2 18.11 -5.16 52.10
C VAL A 2 17.76 -3.88 51.35
N ALA A 3 18.02 -3.85 50.05
CA ALA A 3 17.72 -2.70 49.20
C ALA A 3 16.27 -2.80 48.71
N GLU A 4 15.48 -1.77 49.00
CA GLU A 4 14.15 -1.60 48.43
C GLU A 4 14.24 -1.32 46.93
N ILE A 5 13.47 -2.07 46.15
CA ILE A 5 13.28 -1.84 44.72
C ILE A 5 12.19 -0.76 44.56
N PRO A 6 12.44 0.35 43.87
CA PRO A 6 11.44 1.40 43.69
C PRO A 6 10.33 0.94 42.74
N ASN A 7 9.09 1.30 43.09
CA ASN A 7 7.92 1.03 42.27
C ASN A 7 8.00 1.75 40.91
N PRO A 8 7.50 1.13 39.83
CA PRO A 8 7.46 1.76 38.51
C PRO A 8 6.49 2.95 38.49
N PRO A 9 6.75 3.98 37.68
CA PRO A 9 5.91 5.17 37.58
C PRO A 9 4.55 4.83 36.98
N ALA A 10 3.53 5.54 37.46
CA ALA A 10 2.15 5.42 37.00
C ALA A 10 2.03 5.73 35.51
N VAL A 11 1.34 4.85 34.77
CA VAL A 11 1.00 5.04 33.36
C VAL A 11 0.05 6.23 33.23
N GLN A 12 0.54 7.33 32.64
CA GLN A 12 -0.27 8.49 32.28
C GLN A 12 -1.29 8.08 31.21
N GLN A 13 -2.58 8.26 31.51
CA GLN A 13 -3.64 8.15 30.50
C GLN A 13 -3.46 9.27 29.46
N PRO A 14 -3.62 8.98 28.16
CA PRO A 14 -3.52 9.98 27.12
C PRO A 14 -4.62 11.03 27.28
N GLN A 15 -4.24 12.29 27.27
CA GLN A 15 -5.18 13.41 27.23
C GLN A 15 -5.92 13.43 25.88
N PRO A 16 -7.20 13.85 25.86
CA PRO A 16 -7.95 14.00 24.61
C PRO A 16 -7.25 15.01 23.70
N GLN A 17 -6.95 14.57 22.48
CA GLN A 17 -6.35 15.41 21.45
C GLN A 17 -7.39 16.46 21.01
N THR A 18 -7.05 17.74 21.20
CA THR A 18 -7.77 18.87 20.63
C THR A 18 -7.72 18.78 19.11
N ILE A 19 -8.88 18.73 18.47
CA ILE A 19 -9.02 18.83 17.01
C ILE A 19 -8.62 20.26 16.62
N VAL A 20 -7.48 20.40 15.95
CA VAL A 20 -7.08 21.65 15.30
C VAL A 20 -7.55 21.56 13.85
N VAL A 21 -8.64 22.26 13.54
CA VAL A 21 -9.07 22.49 12.15
C VAL A 21 -8.18 23.58 11.59
N VAL A 22 -7.33 23.24 10.61
CA VAL A 22 -6.55 24.23 9.85
C VAL A 22 -7.30 24.42 8.53
N SER A 23 -8.00 25.54 8.38
CA SER A 23 -8.69 25.89 7.14
C SER A 23 -8.10 27.17 6.56
N GLY A 24 -7.42 27.01 5.43
CA GLY A 24 -6.94 28.10 4.58
C GLY A 24 -6.88 27.56 3.16
N LEU A 25 -7.98 27.69 2.42
CA LEU A 25 -8.07 27.25 1.02
C LEU A 25 -7.59 28.38 0.09
N PRO A 26 -6.62 28.13 -0.80
CA PRO A 26 -6.38 29.01 -1.93
C PRO A 26 -7.47 28.82 -3.00
N THR A 27 -7.93 29.92 -3.58
CA THR A 27 -8.80 29.94 -4.76
C THR A 27 -8.00 29.43 -5.97
N VAL A 28 -8.25 28.20 -6.44
CA VAL A 28 -7.55 27.61 -7.59
C VAL A 28 -8.42 27.67 -8.86
N SER A 29 -7.78 28.10 -9.94
CA SER A 29 -8.29 28.26 -11.31
C SER A 29 -8.79 26.95 -11.94
N PRO A 30 -9.84 26.96 -12.77
CA PRO A 30 -10.40 25.76 -13.41
C PRO A 30 -9.55 25.33 -14.61
N ALA A 31 -8.43 24.66 -14.38
CA ALA A 31 -7.73 23.92 -15.40
C ALA A 31 -7.02 22.71 -14.77
N GLN A 32 -7.28 21.53 -15.34
CA GLN A 32 -6.59 20.25 -15.08
C GLN A 32 -7.02 19.50 -13.81
N VAL A 33 -8.08 18.72 -13.92
CA VAL A 33 -8.11 17.27 -14.15
C VAL A 33 -9.59 16.94 -14.03
N ALA A 34 -10.25 16.70 -15.17
CA ALA A 34 -11.62 16.20 -15.10
C ALA A 34 -11.56 14.87 -14.35
N PRO A 35 -12.27 14.69 -13.22
CA PRO A 35 -12.50 13.36 -12.70
C PRO A 35 -13.05 12.55 -13.87
N ILE A 36 -12.58 11.31 -14.02
CA ILE A 36 -13.18 10.38 -14.98
C ILE A 36 -14.61 10.17 -14.49
N ASN A 37 -15.51 11.05 -14.93
CA ASN A 37 -16.93 10.98 -14.69
C ASN A 37 -17.42 9.87 -15.62
N VAL A 38 -17.18 8.63 -15.20
CA VAL A 38 -17.80 7.47 -15.84
C VAL A 38 -19.28 7.64 -15.54
N SER A 39 -20.03 8.15 -16.53
CA SER A 39 -21.45 8.41 -16.37
C SER A 39 -22.13 7.17 -15.76
N PRO A 40 -22.85 7.29 -14.63
CA PRO A 40 -23.50 6.16 -13.95
C PRO A 40 -24.50 5.41 -14.84
N THR A 41 -24.89 5.99 -15.98
CA THR A 41 -25.80 5.39 -16.95
C THR A 41 -25.26 4.15 -17.65
N VAL A 42 -23.96 3.86 -17.60
CA VAL A 42 -23.42 2.56 -18.08
C VAL A 42 -23.55 1.45 -17.01
N TYR A 43 -23.76 1.82 -15.75
CA TYR A 43 -23.89 0.89 -14.61
C TYR A 43 -25.35 0.69 -14.16
N ALA A 44 -26.34 1.16 -14.93
CA ALA A 44 -27.72 0.82 -14.69
C ALA A 44 -27.85 -0.71 -14.65
N ALA A 45 -28.23 -1.22 -13.49
CA ALA A 45 -28.23 -2.63 -13.14
C ALA A 45 -28.84 -3.48 -14.25
N SER A 46 -28.00 -4.24 -14.95
CA SER A 46 -28.48 -5.38 -15.72
C SER A 46 -29.23 -6.30 -14.75
N PRO A 47 -30.48 -6.68 -15.05
CA PRO A 47 -31.22 -7.62 -14.20
C PRO A 47 -30.43 -8.92 -14.04
N PRO A 48 -30.63 -9.66 -12.93
CA PRO A 48 -29.95 -10.92 -12.71
C PRO A 48 -30.11 -11.81 -13.94
N VAL A 49 -28.97 -12.25 -14.47
CA VAL A 49 -28.88 -13.03 -15.71
C VAL A 49 -29.41 -14.44 -15.44
N GLU A 50 -30.73 -14.58 -15.49
CA GLU A 50 -31.41 -15.86 -15.67
C GLU A 50 -31.30 -16.25 -17.15
N ASN A 51 -30.62 -17.37 -17.39
CA ASN A 51 -30.29 -18.01 -18.67
C ASN A 51 -28.90 -17.67 -19.24
N CYS A 52 -28.13 -18.73 -19.49
CA CYS A 52 -26.95 -18.78 -20.35
C CYS A 52 -27.28 -18.31 -21.78
N LYS A 53 -27.52 -17.02 -21.98
CA LYS A 53 -27.47 -16.42 -23.30
C LYS A 53 -26.00 -16.38 -23.72
N GLU A 54 -25.74 -16.82 -24.95
CA GLU A 54 -24.43 -16.71 -25.58
C GLU A 54 -23.88 -15.30 -25.38
N VAL A 55 -22.68 -15.19 -24.82
CA VAL A 55 -21.97 -13.91 -24.69
C VAL A 55 -21.86 -13.33 -26.10
N THR A 56 -22.62 -12.29 -26.39
CA THR A 56 -22.61 -11.69 -27.71
C THR A 56 -21.26 -11.01 -27.93
N ARG A 57 -20.81 -10.89 -29.19
CA ARG A 57 -19.56 -10.15 -29.49
C ARG A 57 -19.58 -8.71 -28.93
N ALA A 58 -20.76 -8.14 -28.75
CA ALA A 58 -20.95 -6.83 -28.12
C ALA A 58 -20.50 -6.85 -26.64
N ASP A 59 -20.85 -7.90 -25.89
CA ASP A 59 -20.48 -8.05 -24.48
C ASP A 59 -18.96 -8.18 -24.31
N ALA A 60 -18.29 -8.90 -25.23
CA ALA A 60 -16.83 -9.03 -25.22
C ALA A 60 -16.10 -7.70 -25.50
N ALA A 61 -16.64 -6.88 -26.42
CA ALA A 61 -16.08 -5.56 -26.71
C ALA A 61 -16.25 -4.59 -25.52
N VAL A 62 -17.42 -4.62 -24.87
CA VAL A 62 -17.70 -3.84 -23.66
C VAL A 62 -16.79 -4.26 -22.52
N ALA A 63 -16.64 -5.56 -22.27
CA ALA A 63 -15.75 -6.09 -21.25
C ALA A 63 -14.27 -5.72 -21.51
N LYS A 64 -13.82 -5.79 -22.78
CA LYS A 64 -12.46 -5.35 -23.16
C LYS A 64 -12.28 -3.86 -22.94
N ARG A 65 -13.26 -3.02 -23.31
CA ARG A 65 -13.18 -1.58 -23.06
C ARG A 65 -13.14 -1.28 -21.57
N HIS A 66 -14.00 -1.92 -20.78
CA HIS A 66 -13.99 -1.80 -19.32
C HIS A 66 -12.63 -2.20 -18.75
N LEU A 67 -12.08 -3.34 -19.17
CA LEU A 67 -10.74 -3.77 -18.76
C LEU A 67 -9.69 -2.70 -19.06
N MET A 68 -9.67 -2.13 -20.27
CA MET A 68 -8.68 -1.10 -20.62
C MET A 68 -8.87 0.16 -19.76
N VAL A 69 -10.11 0.60 -19.55
CA VAL A 69 -10.46 1.78 -18.72
C VAL A 69 -10.04 1.60 -17.26
N THR A 70 -10.23 0.40 -16.70
CA THR A 70 -9.92 0.12 -15.28
C THR A 70 -8.50 -0.40 -15.05
N SER A 71 -7.71 -0.62 -16.11
CA SER A 71 -6.32 -1.08 -16.02
C SER A 71 -5.34 0.08 -16.14
N CYS A 72 -4.05 -0.19 -15.89
CA CYS A 72 -2.95 0.76 -16.07
C CYS A 72 -2.64 1.03 -17.56
N THR A 73 -3.61 1.61 -18.27
CA THR A 73 -3.46 2.06 -19.66
C THR A 73 -3.38 3.59 -19.71
N SER A 74 -2.90 4.12 -20.83
CA SER A 74 -2.99 5.53 -21.17
C SER A 74 -4.03 5.69 -22.25
N ARG A 75 -4.97 6.62 -22.06
CA ARG A 75 -6.02 6.95 -23.04
C ARG A 75 -5.50 8.07 -23.94
N ASP A 76 -5.39 7.76 -25.22
CA ASP A 76 -5.20 8.79 -26.23
C ASP A 76 -6.55 9.48 -26.49
N ARG A 77 -6.61 10.79 -26.20
CA ARG A 77 -7.86 11.58 -26.31
C ARG A 77 -8.28 11.80 -27.75
N GLU A 78 -7.33 11.83 -28.70
CA GLU A 78 -7.65 12.10 -30.10
C GLU A 78 -8.27 10.88 -30.79
N THR A 79 -7.73 9.69 -30.48
CA THR A 79 -8.14 8.44 -31.12
C THR A 79 -9.12 7.61 -30.30
N ASP A 80 -9.42 8.03 -29.06
CA ASP A 80 -10.15 7.25 -28.03
C ASP A 80 -9.59 5.83 -27.85
N SER A 81 -8.31 5.64 -28.14
CA SER A 81 -7.62 4.36 -28.02
C SER A 81 -6.88 4.25 -26.70
N TYR A 82 -6.76 3.02 -26.20
CA TYR A 82 -6.05 2.72 -24.97
C TYR A 82 -4.77 1.96 -25.30
N ALA A 83 -3.64 2.48 -24.83
CA ALA A 83 -2.35 1.82 -24.94
C ALA A 83 -1.87 1.38 -23.55
N TRP A 84 -1.28 0.19 -23.47
CA TRP A 84 -0.61 -0.24 -22.25
C TRP A 84 0.56 0.69 -21.94
N ARG A 85 0.65 1.15 -20.70
CA ARG A 85 1.76 2.00 -20.26
C ARG A 85 3.06 1.20 -20.32
N SER A 86 4.11 1.82 -20.86
CA SER A 86 5.41 1.15 -21.01
C SER A 86 6.17 1.16 -19.70
N ILE A 87 6.72 0.01 -19.29
CA ILE A 87 7.54 -0.13 -18.07
C ILE A 87 8.71 0.86 -18.06
N TRP A 88 9.27 1.17 -19.25
CA TRP A 88 10.44 2.02 -19.38
C TRP A 88 10.13 3.49 -19.61
N LYS A 89 8.93 3.84 -20.06
CA LYS A 89 8.56 5.23 -20.40
C LYS A 89 7.65 5.88 -19.36
N THR A 90 6.94 5.10 -18.55
CA THR A 90 6.01 5.64 -17.56
C THR A 90 6.80 6.35 -16.47
N SER A 91 6.54 7.63 -16.29
CA SER A 91 7.18 8.42 -15.24
C SER A 91 6.66 8.03 -13.85
N ARG A 92 7.46 8.30 -12.81
CA ARG A 92 7.05 8.04 -11.41
C ARG A 92 5.86 8.90 -10.98
N THR A 93 5.78 10.12 -11.52
CA THR A 93 4.65 11.04 -11.34
C THR A 93 3.37 10.51 -11.98
N GLU A 94 3.44 9.92 -13.18
CA GLU A 94 2.29 9.25 -13.80
C GLU A 94 1.80 8.05 -12.99
N MET A 95 2.70 7.32 -12.31
CA MET A 95 2.27 6.26 -11.40
C MET A 95 1.58 6.79 -10.14
N GLY A 96 1.84 8.05 -9.78
CA GLY A 96 1.16 8.74 -8.68
C GLY A 96 -0.34 8.89 -8.90
N GLU A 97 -0.82 8.85 -10.14
CA GLU A 97 -2.26 8.84 -10.47
C GLU A 97 -3.01 7.66 -9.81
N PHE A 98 -2.30 6.55 -9.52
CA PHE A 98 -2.88 5.37 -8.86
C PHE A 98 -2.75 5.41 -7.33
N GLY A 99 -2.11 6.44 -6.79
CA GLY A 99 -1.94 6.67 -5.36
C GLY A 99 -0.53 7.08 -4.98
N VAL A 100 -0.43 8.02 -4.03
CA VAL A 100 0.84 8.56 -3.50
C VAL A 100 1.78 7.48 -2.99
N GLY A 101 1.24 6.41 -2.40
CA GLY A 101 2.03 5.30 -1.88
C GLY A 101 2.82 4.56 -2.97
N ILE A 102 2.25 4.39 -4.17
CA ILE A 102 2.91 3.74 -5.31
C ILE A 102 4.07 4.61 -5.80
N GLN A 103 3.83 5.92 -5.95
CA GLN A 103 4.87 6.87 -6.32
C GLN A 103 6.03 6.87 -5.31
N LEU A 104 5.73 6.98 -4.02
CA LEU A 104 6.74 6.96 -2.95
C LEU A 104 7.55 5.66 -2.93
N TYR A 105 6.91 4.52 -3.21
CA TYR A 105 7.59 3.23 -3.30
C TYR A 105 8.63 3.20 -4.43
N PHE A 106 8.26 3.65 -5.64
CA PHE A 106 9.20 3.68 -6.76
C PHE A 106 10.29 4.75 -6.60
N ASP A 107 9.95 5.91 -6.02
CA ASP A 107 10.92 6.92 -5.64
C ASP A 107 11.94 6.35 -4.65
N PHE A 108 11.48 5.64 -3.63
CA PHE A 108 12.34 4.98 -2.64
C PHE A 108 13.28 3.99 -3.31
N LEU A 109 12.77 3.08 -4.16
CA LEU A 109 13.59 2.09 -4.85
C LEU A 109 14.66 2.74 -5.74
N LEU A 110 14.30 3.78 -6.49
CA LEU A 110 15.24 4.46 -7.36
C LEU A 110 16.35 5.13 -6.55
N TYR A 111 15.99 5.92 -5.54
CA TYR A 111 16.99 6.62 -4.74
C TYR A 111 17.82 5.67 -3.88
N LEU A 112 17.23 4.61 -3.34
CA LEU A 112 17.96 3.56 -2.65
C LEU A 112 18.97 2.89 -3.60
N GLY A 113 18.57 2.60 -4.84
CA GLY A 113 19.46 2.06 -5.87
C GLY A 113 20.66 2.97 -6.14
N VAL A 114 20.44 4.29 -6.25
CA VAL A 114 21.51 5.29 -6.42
C VAL A 114 22.43 5.32 -5.20
N VAL A 115 21.88 5.29 -3.98
CA VAL A 115 22.67 5.27 -2.74
C VAL A 115 23.51 4.00 -2.64
N LEU A 116 22.94 2.83 -2.93
CA LEU A 116 23.66 1.57 -2.96
C LEU A 116 24.77 1.56 -4.01
N LEU A 117 24.55 2.20 -5.16
CA LEU A 117 25.59 2.38 -6.19
C LEU A 117 26.75 3.23 -5.65
N VAL A 118 26.47 4.35 -4.98
CA VAL A 118 27.49 5.20 -4.34
C VAL A 118 28.26 4.40 -3.28
N MET A 119 27.55 3.67 -2.42
CA MET A 119 28.19 2.81 -1.41
C MET A 119 29.07 1.73 -2.06
N ALA A 120 28.63 1.12 -3.16
CA ALA A 120 29.42 0.13 -3.89
C ALA A 120 30.71 0.73 -4.46
N PHE A 121 30.67 1.95 -4.99
CA PHE A 121 31.88 2.68 -5.41
C PHE A 121 32.82 2.95 -4.23
N MET A 122 32.28 3.34 -3.07
CA MET A 122 33.08 3.56 -1.85
C MET A 122 33.70 2.27 -1.29
N ALA A 123 33.03 1.13 -1.45
CA ALA A 123 33.52 -0.18 -1.03
C ALA A 123 34.54 -0.79 -2.02
N THR A 124 34.62 -0.29 -3.25
CA THR A 124 35.47 -0.84 -4.31
C THR A 124 36.97 -0.87 -3.94
N PRO A 125 37.58 0.18 -3.33
CA PRO A 125 38.99 0.12 -2.92
C PRO A 125 39.28 -0.99 -1.91
N LEU A 126 38.37 -1.18 -0.94
CA LEU A 126 38.48 -2.24 0.07
C LEU A 126 38.36 -3.62 -0.59
N LEU A 127 37.37 -3.80 -1.46
CA LEU A 127 37.14 -5.05 -2.19
C LEU A 127 38.33 -5.41 -3.09
N HIS A 128 38.89 -4.42 -3.79
CA HIS A 128 40.07 -4.58 -4.62
C HIS A 128 41.28 -5.05 -3.79
N LYS A 129 41.46 -4.48 -2.59
CA LYS A 129 42.56 -4.84 -1.69
C LYS A 129 42.37 -6.20 -1.03
N ALA A 130 41.13 -6.55 -0.70
CA ALA A 130 40.79 -7.91 -0.26
C ALA A 130 41.13 -8.93 -1.36
N ALA A 131 40.72 -8.67 -2.60
CA ALA A 131 40.96 -9.57 -3.72
C ALA A 131 42.45 -9.79 -4.07
N GLN A 132 43.32 -8.84 -3.70
CA GLN A 132 44.76 -8.90 -3.95
C GLN A 132 45.56 -9.66 -2.88
N GLY A 133 45.01 -9.84 -1.67
CA GLY A 133 45.76 -10.54 -0.63
C GLY A 133 45.72 -12.06 -0.75
N ASP A 134 46.61 -12.71 -0.03
CA ASP A 134 46.96 -14.13 -0.22
C ASP A 134 46.60 -15.02 0.99
N LEU A 135 46.03 -14.45 2.05
CA LEU A 135 45.72 -15.18 3.29
C LEU A 135 44.79 -16.38 3.05
N ALA A 136 43.85 -16.26 2.12
CA ALA A 136 42.90 -17.32 1.80
C ALA A 136 43.55 -18.53 1.09
N GLY A 137 44.73 -18.35 0.48
CA GLY A 137 45.43 -19.39 -0.26
C GLY A 137 44.94 -19.59 -1.71
N VAL A 138 45.74 -20.32 -2.50
CA VAL A 138 45.62 -20.41 -3.97
C VAL A 138 44.32 -21.10 -4.45
N GLY A 139 43.63 -21.85 -3.59
CA GLY A 139 42.38 -22.55 -3.92
C GLY A 139 41.09 -21.95 -3.33
N ALA A 140 41.16 -20.80 -2.65
CA ALA A 140 40.00 -20.27 -1.96
C ALA A 140 38.88 -19.78 -2.89
N ASN A 141 37.63 -20.00 -2.46
CA ASN A 141 36.43 -19.49 -3.12
C ASN A 141 36.45 -17.96 -3.21
N VAL A 142 35.79 -17.42 -4.25
CA VAL A 142 35.71 -15.97 -4.50
C VAL A 142 35.23 -15.20 -3.26
N MET A 143 34.23 -15.71 -2.54
CA MET A 143 33.72 -15.09 -1.31
C MET A 143 34.77 -14.94 -0.21
N VAL A 144 35.71 -15.89 -0.10
CA VAL A 144 36.80 -15.82 0.89
C VAL A 144 37.82 -14.78 0.43
N ARG A 145 38.12 -14.73 -0.87
CA ARG A 145 39.06 -13.76 -1.46
C ARG A 145 38.57 -12.32 -1.36
N THR A 146 37.25 -12.09 -1.38
CA THR A 146 36.65 -10.76 -1.24
C THR A 146 36.39 -10.36 0.22
N SER A 147 36.71 -11.23 1.18
CA SER A 147 36.52 -10.93 2.60
C SER A 147 37.59 -9.98 3.14
N ILE A 148 37.25 -9.18 4.16
CA ILE A 148 38.19 -8.27 4.85
C ILE A 148 39.38 -9.03 5.44
N GLY A 149 39.18 -10.29 5.83
CA GLY A 149 40.24 -11.15 6.34
C GLY A 149 41.38 -11.33 5.33
N ASN A 150 41.05 -11.39 4.04
CA ASN A 150 42.02 -11.64 2.97
C ASN A 150 42.91 -10.45 2.61
N ILE A 151 42.75 -9.27 3.23
CA ILE A 151 43.55 -8.10 2.87
C ILE A 151 45.00 -8.26 3.34
N GLY A 152 45.96 -8.05 2.44
CA GLY A 152 47.39 -8.04 2.76
C GLY A 152 48.11 -9.36 2.46
N GLU A 153 49.42 -9.35 2.65
CA GLU A 153 50.33 -10.46 2.32
C GLU A 153 50.76 -11.23 3.58
N CYS A 154 50.50 -12.53 3.62
CA CYS A 154 50.89 -13.46 4.67
C CYS A 154 51.91 -14.52 4.21
N GLY A 155 52.41 -14.40 2.98
CA GLY A 155 53.40 -15.31 2.41
C GLY A 155 52.78 -16.65 2.00
N LYS A 156 53.61 -17.52 1.42
CA LYS A 156 53.15 -18.84 0.98
C LYS A 156 52.62 -19.61 2.21
N PHE A 157 51.39 -20.10 2.12
CA PHE A 157 50.73 -20.85 3.19
C PHE A 157 50.61 -20.13 4.54
N GLY A 158 50.67 -18.79 4.56
CA GLY A 158 50.51 -18.03 5.81
C GLY A 158 51.72 -18.04 6.74
N GLU A 159 52.91 -18.39 6.23
CA GLU A 159 54.16 -18.45 7.01
C GLU A 159 54.46 -17.16 7.80
N LEU A 160 54.07 -15.99 7.27
CA LEU A 160 54.27 -14.69 7.93
C LEU A 160 53.17 -14.34 8.94
N CYS A 161 52.08 -15.11 8.99
CA CYS A 161 50.89 -14.87 9.81
C CYS A 161 50.56 -16.08 10.70
N THR A 162 51.59 -16.76 11.21
CA THR A 162 51.46 -17.90 12.13
C THR A 162 50.92 -17.51 13.50
N ASP A 163 51.20 -16.29 13.94
CA ASP A 163 50.67 -15.71 15.17
C ASP A 163 49.72 -14.54 14.85
N VAL A 164 48.55 -14.57 15.49
CA VAL A 164 47.47 -13.57 15.37
C VAL A 164 47.96 -12.16 15.72
N THR A 165 48.98 -12.03 16.57
CA THR A 165 49.55 -10.73 16.94
C THR A 165 50.21 -10.00 15.76
N TYR A 166 50.68 -10.72 14.73
CA TYR A 166 51.34 -10.13 13.55
C TYR A 166 50.39 -9.79 12.41
N VAL A 167 49.15 -10.26 12.45
CA VAL A 167 48.13 -10.01 11.42
C VAL A 167 47.98 -8.51 11.07
N PRO A 168 47.96 -7.56 12.03
CA PRO A 168 47.87 -6.13 11.70
C PRO A 168 49.13 -5.55 11.05
N TYR A 169 50.29 -6.19 11.25
CA TYR A 169 51.60 -5.72 10.79
C TYR A 169 52.03 -6.32 9.46
N ARG A 170 51.14 -7.03 8.77
CA ARG A 170 51.42 -7.55 7.44
C ARG A 170 51.44 -6.43 6.39
N ARG A 171 52.14 -6.68 5.30
CA ARG A 171 52.23 -5.74 4.17
C ARG A 171 50.91 -5.67 3.43
N LEU A 172 50.54 -4.47 2.98
CA LEU A 172 49.29 -4.27 2.25
C LEU A 172 49.33 -4.87 0.84
N ASN A 173 50.46 -4.73 0.14
CA ASN A 173 50.68 -5.31 -1.18
C ASN A 173 52.06 -5.98 -1.27
N PRO A 174 52.22 -6.98 -2.16
CA PRO A 174 53.52 -7.57 -2.47
C PRO A 174 54.55 -6.49 -2.84
N GLY A 175 55.69 -6.50 -2.14
CA GLY A 175 56.78 -5.56 -2.38
C GLY A 175 56.56 -4.12 -1.88
N SER A 176 55.48 -3.85 -1.14
CA SER A 176 55.28 -2.54 -0.49
C SER A 176 55.68 -2.57 0.98
N ASP A 177 56.27 -1.46 1.46
CA ASP A 177 56.60 -1.27 2.88
C ASP A 177 55.42 -0.74 3.71
N VAL A 178 54.26 -0.52 3.08
CA VAL A 178 53.06 0.00 3.74
C VAL A 178 52.39 -1.12 4.53
N LEU A 179 52.28 -0.93 5.83
CA LEU A 179 51.64 -1.88 6.74
C LEU A 179 50.11 -1.77 6.65
N LEU A 180 49.42 -2.91 6.80
CA LEU A 180 47.96 -2.95 6.79
C LEU A 180 47.37 -2.01 7.85
N ARG A 181 47.92 -2.03 9.08
CA ARG A 181 47.49 -1.18 10.19
C ARG A 181 47.45 0.32 9.86
N GLU A 182 48.32 0.81 8.98
CA GLU A 182 48.36 2.23 8.59
C GLU A 182 47.20 2.61 7.67
N ARG A 183 46.67 1.64 6.91
CA ARG A 183 45.60 1.86 5.94
C ARG A 183 44.23 1.37 6.42
N THR A 184 44.18 0.52 7.45
CA THR A 184 42.92 0.10 8.08
C THR A 184 42.02 1.28 8.49
N PRO A 185 42.51 2.37 9.11
CA PRO A 185 41.67 3.52 9.45
C PRO A 185 41.03 4.18 8.21
N LEU A 186 41.73 4.21 7.08
CA LEU A 186 41.20 4.75 5.83
C LEU A 186 40.02 3.91 5.31
N TYR A 187 40.16 2.58 5.27
CA TYR A 187 39.07 1.70 4.84
C TYR A 187 37.90 1.71 5.80
N GLY A 188 38.16 1.72 7.11
CA GLY A 188 37.11 1.88 8.12
C GLY A 188 36.39 3.23 7.99
N GLY A 189 37.12 4.29 7.66
CA GLY A 189 36.54 5.61 7.37
C GLY A 189 35.65 5.61 6.13
N LEU A 190 36.04 4.91 5.06
CA LEU A 190 35.20 4.74 3.87
C LEU A 190 33.91 3.99 4.18
N ASP A 191 33.99 2.89 4.93
CA ASP A 191 32.81 2.12 5.36
C ASP A 191 31.87 2.94 6.26
N ALA A 192 32.44 3.62 7.27
CA ALA A 192 31.69 4.53 8.12
C ALA A 192 31.01 5.66 7.32
N THR A 193 31.71 6.24 6.35
CA THR A 193 31.14 7.28 5.48
C THR A 193 30.00 6.73 4.62
N ALA A 194 30.15 5.51 4.07
CA ALA A 194 29.08 4.85 3.32
C ALA A 194 27.83 4.64 4.18
N MET A 195 28.00 4.26 5.46
CA MET A 195 26.89 4.16 6.41
C MET A 195 26.25 5.52 6.72
N VAL A 196 27.06 6.58 6.89
CA VAL A 196 26.54 7.94 7.05
C VAL A 196 25.72 8.38 5.84
N VAL A 197 26.15 8.06 4.62
CA VAL A 197 25.39 8.34 3.38
C VAL A 197 24.04 7.63 3.40
N LEU A 198 24.00 6.34 3.76
CA LEU A 198 22.75 5.58 3.84
C LEU A 198 21.79 6.13 4.91
N LEU A 199 22.31 6.44 6.09
CA LEU A 199 21.51 7.01 7.18
C LEU A 199 21.00 8.42 6.85
N SER A 200 21.84 9.24 6.22
CA SER A 200 21.46 10.58 5.75
C SER A 200 20.37 10.50 4.70
N PHE A 201 20.47 9.55 3.75
CA PHE A 201 19.42 9.27 2.79
C PHE A 201 18.12 8.88 3.49
N ALA A 202 18.13 7.91 4.41
CA ALA A 202 16.93 7.48 5.12
C ALA A 202 16.25 8.64 5.86
N LEU A 203 17.05 9.49 6.54
CA LEU A 203 16.55 10.66 7.24
C LEU A 203 15.96 11.70 6.29
N VAL A 204 16.66 12.06 5.22
CA VAL A 204 16.20 13.04 4.23
C VAL A 204 14.95 12.53 3.50
N PHE A 205 14.93 11.26 3.11
CA PHE A 205 13.81 10.65 2.44
C PHE A 205 12.57 10.65 3.36
N TYR A 206 12.72 10.18 4.60
CA TYR A 206 11.63 10.13 5.57
C TYR A 206 11.13 11.51 6.00
N ALA A 207 12.04 12.40 6.41
CA ALA A 207 11.66 13.67 7.03
C ALA A 207 11.25 14.74 6.01
N ILE A 208 11.81 14.71 4.79
CA ILE A 208 11.63 15.77 3.80
C ILE A 208 10.90 15.25 2.56
N HIS A 209 11.40 14.19 1.91
CA HIS A 209 10.85 13.74 0.62
C HIS A 209 9.41 13.25 0.74
N ILE A 210 9.11 12.39 1.72
CA ILE A 210 7.75 11.88 1.94
C ILE A 210 6.78 13.03 2.18
N LYS A 211 7.10 13.96 3.09
CA LYS A 211 6.24 15.11 3.38
C LYS A 211 6.01 16.00 2.17
N ARG A 212 7.06 16.24 1.39
CA ARG A 212 6.98 17.05 0.18
C ARG A 212 6.07 16.41 -0.86
N VAL A 213 6.24 15.13 -1.16
CA VAL A 213 5.45 14.43 -2.17
C VAL A 213 4.00 14.27 -1.74
N VAL A 214 3.75 13.95 -0.46
CA VAL A 214 2.38 13.88 0.07
C VAL A 214 1.70 15.24 -0.04
N ARG A 215 2.36 16.32 0.43
CA ARG A 215 1.81 17.67 0.31
C ARG A 215 1.52 18.06 -1.14
N GLN A 216 2.43 17.75 -2.05
CA GLN A 216 2.26 18.08 -3.46
C GLN A 216 1.09 17.30 -4.08
N GLN A 217 0.93 16.03 -3.71
CA GLN A 217 -0.20 15.22 -4.15
C GLN A 217 -1.53 15.74 -3.57
N ASP A 218 -1.55 16.14 -2.30
CA ASP A 218 -2.74 16.70 -1.64
C ASP A 218 -3.11 18.06 -2.25
N GLU A 219 -2.12 18.89 -2.62
CA GLU A 219 -2.34 20.15 -3.34
C GLU A 219 -2.87 19.94 -4.77
N ASP A 220 -2.41 18.88 -5.46
CA ASP A 220 -2.77 18.59 -6.85
C ASP A 220 -4.09 17.80 -6.98
N ASN A 221 -4.52 17.09 -5.93
CA ASN A 221 -5.69 16.20 -5.98
C ASN A 221 -6.67 16.51 -4.87
N ILE A 222 -7.83 17.05 -5.25
CA ILE A 222 -8.97 17.18 -4.34
C ILE A 222 -9.67 15.82 -4.24
N THR A 223 -9.69 15.26 -3.04
CA THR A 223 -10.29 13.97 -2.71
C THR A 223 -11.55 14.14 -1.86
N PRO A 224 -12.48 13.17 -1.84
CA PRO A 224 -13.62 13.19 -0.92
C PRO A 224 -13.21 13.22 0.56
N SER A 225 -12.00 12.75 0.89
CA SER A 225 -11.43 12.85 2.24
C SER A 225 -11.26 14.30 2.70
N ASP A 226 -10.99 15.23 1.78
CA ASP A 226 -10.77 16.65 2.12
C ASP A 226 -12.06 17.36 2.57
N PHE A 227 -13.22 16.77 2.25
CA PHE A 227 -14.54 17.28 2.61
C PHE A 227 -15.31 16.35 3.56
N SER A 228 -14.67 15.31 4.09
CA SER A 228 -15.33 14.37 5.00
C SER A 228 -14.66 14.35 6.37
N VAL A 229 -15.51 14.29 7.40
CA VAL A 229 -15.08 14.20 8.79
C VAL A 229 -15.57 12.89 9.36
N HIS A 230 -14.64 12.10 9.88
CA HIS A 230 -14.98 10.85 10.55
C HIS A 230 -15.23 11.12 12.05
N VAL A 231 -16.47 10.95 12.47
CA VAL A 231 -16.89 11.19 13.86
C VAL A 231 -17.05 9.85 14.58
N MET A 232 -16.28 9.66 15.64
CA MET A 232 -16.26 8.45 16.47
C MET A 232 -16.94 8.68 17.82
N GLY A 233 -17.36 7.62 18.49
CA GLY A 233 -17.88 7.70 19.87
C GLY A 233 -19.30 8.28 19.98
N LEU A 234 -20.08 8.18 18.90
CA LEU A 234 -21.47 8.60 18.87
C LEU A 234 -22.34 7.73 19.82
N PRO A 235 -23.39 8.28 20.45
CA PRO A 235 -24.30 7.50 21.28
C PRO A 235 -24.91 6.33 20.51
N ARG A 236 -24.86 5.11 21.08
CA ARG A 236 -25.36 3.89 20.40
C ARG A 236 -26.85 3.94 20.05
N ARG A 237 -27.64 4.66 20.84
CA ARG A 237 -29.08 4.85 20.63
C ARG A 237 -29.44 6.30 20.87
N LEU A 238 -30.39 6.80 20.07
CA LEU A 238 -30.96 8.12 20.25
C LEU A 238 -32.32 7.95 20.90
N GLY A 239 -32.47 8.52 22.09
CA GLY A 239 -33.71 8.49 22.84
C GLY A 239 -34.09 7.10 23.38
N THR A 240 -35.36 6.95 23.75
CA THR A 240 -35.90 5.69 24.32
C THR A 240 -36.80 4.93 23.36
N THR A 241 -37.32 5.61 22.32
CA THR A 241 -38.26 5.00 21.39
C THR A 241 -37.58 4.59 20.07
N PRO A 242 -38.04 3.52 19.42
CA PRO A 242 -37.57 3.10 18.09
C PRO A 242 -37.63 4.19 17.02
N GLU A 243 -38.68 5.01 17.07
CA GLU A 243 -38.95 6.07 16.09
C GLU A 243 -37.92 7.20 16.18
N GLU A 244 -37.44 7.52 17.38
CA GLU A 244 -36.38 8.50 17.61
C GLU A 244 -35.06 8.04 16.97
N HIS A 245 -34.74 6.75 17.07
CA HIS A 245 -33.53 6.19 16.47
C HIS A 245 -33.58 6.18 14.94
N HIS A 246 -34.74 6.03 14.31
CA HIS A 246 -34.85 6.16 12.85
C HIS A 246 -34.49 7.57 12.35
N GLN A 247 -34.65 8.60 13.20
CA GLN A 247 -34.29 9.98 12.90
C GLN A 247 -32.83 10.31 13.21
N TYR A 248 -31.99 9.32 13.61
CA TYR A 248 -30.62 9.56 14.05
C TYR A 248 -29.80 10.39 13.05
N VAL A 249 -29.83 10.00 11.77
CA VAL A 249 -29.10 10.69 10.70
C VAL A 249 -29.54 12.15 10.56
N ALA A 250 -30.86 12.39 10.56
CA ALA A 250 -31.41 13.74 10.43
C ALA A 250 -31.07 14.61 11.64
N ARG A 251 -31.20 14.07 12.85
CA ARG A 251 -30.86 14.76 14.11
C ARG A 251 -29.37 15.05 14.23
N LEU A 252 -28.52 14.13 13.75
CA LEU A 252 -27.08 14.32 13.73
C LEU A 252 -26.68 15.39 12.71
N LYS A 253 -27.33 15.40 11.53
CA LYS A 253 -27.15 16.46 10.53
C LYS A 253 -27.55 17.83 11.10
N GLU A 254 -28.74 17.93 11.69
CA GLU A 254 -29.24 19.16 12.35
C GLU A 254 -28.30 19.62 13.47
N HIS A 255 -27.73 18.68 14.23
CA HIS A 255 -26.77 18.99 15.28
C HIS A 255 -25.46 19.57 14.71
N PHE A 256 -24.92 19.00 13.64
CA PHE A 256 -23.73 19.54 12.98
C PHE A 256 -23.98 20.88 12.31
N GLU A 257 -25.15 21.08 11.70
CA GLU A 257 -25.55 22.39 11.13
C GLU A 257 -25.57 23.46 12.23
N ARG A 258 -26.22 23.20 13.37
CA ARG A 258 -26.23 24.12 14.52
C ARG A 258 -24.84 24.40 15.08
N LEU A 259 -24.02 23.36 15.24
CA LEU A 259 -22.65 23.52 15.75
C LEU A 259 -21.80 24.43 14.86
N ILE A 260 -22.00 24.38 13.54
CA ILE A 260 -21.24 25.19 12.57
C ILE A 260 -21.83 26.60 12.45
N GLU A 261 -23.14 26.77 12.63
CA GLU A 261 -23.79 28.10 12.69
C GLU A 261 -23.29 28.93 13.88
N ASP A 262 -23.01 28.28 15.02
CA ASP A 262 -22.47 28.93 16.22
C ASP A 262 -20.98 29.30 16.10
N MET A 263 -20.26 28.80 15.08
CA MET A 263 -18.86 29.16 14.86
C MET A 263 -18.76 30.54 14.20
N PRO A 264 -17.83 31.41 14.66
CA PRO A 264 -17.60 32.68 13.99
C PRO A 264 -17.23 32.40 12.54
N ALA A 265 -17.98 32.96 11.59
CA ALA A 265 -17.68 32.84 10.18
C ALA A 265 -16.25 33.34 9.94
N GLU A 266 -15.33 32.44 9.58
CA GLU A 266 -14.07 32.88 8.98
C GLU A 266 -14.39 33.65 7.70
N GLU A 267 -13.57 34.65 7.37
CA GLU A 267 -13.79 35.67 6.31
C GLU A 267 -13.86 35.13 4.86
N GLY A 268 -14.34 33.91 4.65
CA GLY A 268 -14.74 33.37 3.36
C GLY A 268 -16.21 33.64 3.08
N GLU A 269 -16.50 34.20 1.91
CA GLU A 269 -17.86 34.37 1.39
C GLU A 269 -18.49 32.98 1.19
N ARG A 270 -19.25 32.52 2.19
CA ARG A 270 -20.00 31.26 2.10
C ARG A 270 -21.13 31.48 1.09
N ASP A 271 -21.20 30.62 0.09
CA ASP A 271 -22.31 30.60 -0.86
C ASP A 271 -23.62 30.33 -0.08
N PRO A 272 -24.55 31.30 -0.01
CA PRO A 272 -25.78 31.16 0.78
C PRO A 272 -26.69 30.04 0.26
N ASP A 273 -26.49 29.59 -0.98
CA ASP A 273 -27.30 28.55 -1.60
C ASP A 273 -26.77 27.13 -1.34
N GLN A 274 -25.58 26.98 -0.75
CA GLN A 274 -25.01 25.66 -0.45
C GLN A 274 -25.27 25.23 1.00
N PRO A 275 -25.73 23.98 1.22
CA PRO A 275 -25.94 23.47 2.57
C PRO A 275 -24.60 23.33 3.30
N ILE A 276 -24.58 23.72 4.57
CA ILE A 276 -23.39 23.62 5.44
C ILE A 276 -22.93 22.16 5.57
N VAL A 277 -23.89 21.24 5.73
CA VAL A 277 -23.65 19.80 5.81
C VAL A 277 -24.34 19.14 4.62
N CYS A 278 -23.55 18.64 3.67
CA CYS A 278 -24.07 17.96 2.49
C CYS A 278 -24.81 16.67 2.88
N GLU A 279 -24.10 15.73 3.49
CA GLU A 279 -24.60 14.39 3.83
C GLU A 279 -24.02 13.90 5.16
N VAL A 280 -24.79 13.08 5.87
CA VAL A 280 -24.33 12.32 7.04
C VAL A 280 -24.58 10.84 6.77
N ALA A 281 -23.51 10.05 6.74
CA ALA A 281 -23.58 8.61 6.59
C ALA A 281 -23.15 7.93 7.89
N LEU A 282 -23.96 7.00 8.39
CA LEU A 282 -23.60 6.19 9.55
C LEU A 282 -22.86 4.93 9.09
N ALA A 283 -21.68 4.72 9.65
CA ALA A 283 -21.00 3.43 9.54
C ALA A 283 -21.79 2.39 10.34
N ARG A 284 -22.18 1.31 9.68
CA ARG A 284 -22.99 0.23 10.28
C ARG A 284 -22.20 -1.05 10.30
N ASP A 285 -22.22 -1.76 11.42
CA ASP A 285 -21.74 -3.13 11.46
C ASP A 285 -22.83 -4.05 10.92
N TYR A 286 -22.57 -4.64 9.77
CA TYR A 286 -23.48 -5.61 9.17
C TYR A 286 -23.29 -7.02 9.75
N GLY A 287 -22.73 -7.18 10.95
CA GLY A 287 -22.56 -8.46 11.64
C GLY A 287 -21.76 -9.46 10.81
N GLY A 288 -20.73 -8.97 10.12
CA GLY A 288 -19.94 -9.77 9.18
C GLY A 288 -20.60 -10.02 7.82
N ALA A 289 -21.70 -9.34 7.43
CA ALA A 289 -22.26 -9.47 6.09
C ALA A 289 -21.23 -9.18 4.99
N VAL A 290 -20.35 -8.19 5.20
CA VAL A 290 -19.23 -7.90 4.29
C VAL A 290 -18.34 -9.13 4.10
N ARG A 291 -18.04 -9.87 5.17
CA ARG A 291 -17.31 -11.14 5.12
C ARG A 291 -18.09 -12.21 4.36
N ASN A 292 -19.41 -12.28 4.52
CA ASN A 292 -20.27 -13.20 3.78
C ASN A 292 -20.29 -12.87 2.28
N PHE A 293 -20.41 -11.59 1.90
CA PHE A 293 -20.31 -11.13 0.52
C PHE A 293 -18.95 -11.46 -0.10
N LEU A 294 -17.86 -11.22 0.62
CA LEU A 294 -16.51 -11.63 0.18
C LEU A 294 -16.41 -13.16 0.03
N GLY A 295 -17.06 -13.91 0.92
CA GLY A 295 -17.18 -15.37 0.82
C GLY A 295 -17.92 -15.81 -0.44
N GLN A 296 -19.06 -15.18 -0.75
CA GLN A 296 -19.82 -15.41 -1.99
C GLN A 296 -18.97 -15.11 -3.22
N GLY A 297 -18.25 -13.98 -3.25
CA GLY A 297 -17.35 -13.63 -4.35
C GLY A 297 -16.32 -14.73 -4.63
N LYS A 298 -15.69 -15.29 -3.59
CA LYS A 298 -14.75 -16.41 -3.73
C LYS A 298 -15.41 -17.67 -4.29
N LEU A 299 -16.64 -17.97 -3.87
CA LEU A 299 -17.41 -19.10 -4.37
C LEU A 299 -17.81 -18.91 -5.84
N TYR A 300 -18.18 -17.70 -6.28
CA TYR A 300 -18.46 -17.40 -7.68
C TYR A 300 -17.22 -17.60 -8.56
N VAL A 301 -16.06 -17.10 -8.15
CA VAL A 301 -14.80 -17.32 -8.90
C VAL A 301 -14.51 -18.81 -9.03
N ARG A 302 -14.59 -19.56 -7.91
CA ARG A 302 -14.37 -21.01 -7.89
C ARG A 302 -15.38 -21.76 -8.77
N LYS A 303 -16.64 -21.35 -8.76
CA LYS A 303 -17.71 -21.90 -9.61
C LYS A 303 -17.34 -21.72 -11.09
N HIS A 304 -16.95 -20.52 -11.49
CA HIS A 304 -16.56 -20.22 -12.88
C HIS A 304 -15.33 -21.02 -13.33
N GLU A 305 -14.30 -21.12 -12.49
CA GLU A 305 -13.11 -21.93 -12.78
C GLU A 305 -13.45 -23.41 -12.94
N MET A 306 -14.27 -23.97 -12.05
CA MET A 306 -14.71 -25.37 -12.14
C MET A 306 -15.60 -25.61 -13.36
N ALA A 307 -16.49 -24.68 -13.70
CA ALA A 307 -17.33 -24.78 -14.90
C ALA A 307 -16.47 -24.80 -16.18
N ALA A 308 -15.45 -23.94 -16.27
CA ALA A 308 -14.52 -23.95 -17.40
C ALA A 308 -13.75 -25.30 -17.51
N GLN A 309 -13.34 -25.87 -16.37
CA GLN A 309 -12.70 -27.19 -16.32
C GLN A 309 -13.66 -28.32 -16.72
N VAL A 310 -14.94 -28.24 -16.35
CA VAL A 310 -15.97 -29.20 -16.79
C VAL A 310 -16.06 -29.21 -18.31
N THR A 311 -16.16 -28.03 -18.93
CA THR A 311 -16.22 -27.88 -20.39
C THR A 311 -14.97 -28.47 -21.06
N ALA A 312 -13.78 -28.20 -20.54
CA ALA A 312 -12.53 -28.75 -21.06
C ALA A 312 -12.49 -30.30 -20.96
N LEU A 313 -12.91 -30.87 -19.83
CA LEU A 313 -12.91 -32.33 -19.63
C LEU A 313 -13.89 -33.07 -20.56
N TYR A 314 -15.02 -32.44 -20.90
CA TYR A 314 -15.92 -32.99 -21.91
C TYR A 314 -15.31 -32.98 -23.31
N ALA A 315 -14.60 -31.90 -23.68
CA ALA A 315 -13.89 -31.83 -24.95
C ALA A 315 -12.79 -32.92 -25.07
N GLU A 316 -12.18 -33.30 -23.96
CA GLU A 316 -11.20 -34.40 -23.89
C GLU A 316 -11.83 -35.81 -23.81
N GLY A 317 -13.16 -35.95 -23.80
CA GLY A 317 -13.85 -37.23 -23.66
C GLY A 317 -13.80 -37.85 -22.25
N LYS A 318 -13.36 -37.11 -21.22
CA LYS A 318 -13.20 -37.58 -19.83
C LYS A 318 -14.51 -37.47 -19.02
N THR A 319 -15.57 -38.09 -19.50
CA THR A 319 -16.96 -37.93 -18.99
C THR A 319 -17.14 -38.23 -17.49
N LYS A 320 -16.50 -39.28 -16.96
CA LYS A 320 -16.61 -39.63 -15.53
C LYS A 320 -16.03 -38.54 -14.61
N LYS A 321 -14.93 -37.88 -15.02
CA LYS A 321 -14.30 -36.80 -14.26
C LYS A 321 -15.12 -35.52 -14.36
N ALA A 322 -15.64 -35.19 -15.55
CA ALA A 322 -16.51 -34.04 -15.77
C ALA A 322 -17.75 -34.10 -14.87
N ARG A 323 -18.47 -35.23 -14.85
CA ARG A 323 -19.64 -35.43 -13.96
C ARG A 323 -19.32 -35.31 -12.47
N LYS A 324 -18.12 -35.73 -12.04
CA LYS A 324 -17.69 -35.54 -10.63
C LYS A 324 -17.48 -34.07 -10.31
N LEU A 325 -16.99 -33.28 -11.26
CA LEU A 325 -16.74 -31.86 -11.09
C LEU A 325 -18.04 -31.05 -11.17
N GLU A 326 -18.99 -31.42 -12.03
CA GLU A 326 -20.35 -30.86 -12.05
C GLU A 326 -21.05 -31.01 -10.70
N LYS A 327 -20.95 -32.18 -10.04
CA LYS A 327 -21.50 -32.36 -8.69
C LYS A 327 -20.90 -31.39 -7.67
N LYS A 328 -19.62 -31.01 -7.83
CA LYS A 328 -18.99 -30.00 -6.96
C LYS A 328 -19.48 -28.59 -7.30
N VAL A 329 -19.69 -28.28 -8.58
CA VAL A 329 -20.30 -27.01 -9.01
C VAL A 329 -21.70 -26.87 -8.42
N ALA A 330 -22.53 -27.90 -8.50
CA ALA A 330 -23.87 -27.90 -7.90
C ALA A 330 -23.84 -27.74 -6.37
N ALA A 331 -22.85 -28.34 -5.69
CA ALA A 331 -22.68 -28.14 -4.25
C ALA A 331 -22.32 -26.67 -3.91
N ILE A 332 -21.47 -26.03 -4.72
CA ILE A 332 -21.15 -24.59 -4.58
C ILE A 332 -22.39 -23.74 -4.79
N ASP A 333 -23.27 -24.10 -5.73
CA ASP A 333 -24.54 -23.40 -5.95
C ASP A 333 -25.44 -23.45 -4.72
N THR A 334 -25.57 -24.63 -4.09
CA THR A 334 -26.31 -24.76 -2.83
C THR A 334 -25.70 -23.92 -1.70
N GLU A 335 -24.37 -23.82 -1.63
CA GLU A 335 -23.69 -22.95 -0.65
C GLU A 335 -23.94 -21.46 -0.93
N LEU A 336 -23.92 -21.05 -2.19
CA LEU A 336 -24.23 -19.68 -2.61
C LEU A 336 -25.66 -19.28 -2.26
N GLU A 337 -26.64 -20.17 -2.48
CA GLU A 337 -28.04 -19.96 -2.10
C GLU A 337 -28.18 -19.76 -0.58
N LYS A 338 -27.57 -20.64 0.23
CA LYS A 338 -27.59 -20.50 1.70
C LYS A 338 -26.97 -19.17 2.17
N LEU A 339 -25.85 -18.76 1.58
CA LEU A 339 -25.26 -17.46 1.89
C LEU A 339 -26.16 -16.31 1.44
N GLY A 340 -26.85 -16.44 0.30
CA GLY A 340 -27.81 -15.47 -0.20
C GLY A 340 -29.00 -15.27 0.75
N GLU A 341 -29.55 -16.37 1.28
CA GLU A 341 -30.61 -16.33 2.29
C GLU A 341 -30.14 -15.67 3.60
N ASN A 342 -28.91 -15.96 4.04
CA ASN A 342 -28.31 -15.32 5.21
C ASN A 342 -28.14 -13.80 5.01
N VAL A 343 -27.68 -13.38 3.84
CA VAL A 343 -27.54 -11.95 3.51
C VAL A 343 -28.91 -11.27 3.41
N LYS A 344 -29.90 -11.91 2.77
CA LYS A 344 -31.25 -11.37 2.65
C LYS A 344 -31.92 -11.22 4.01
N SER A 345 -31.82 -12.24 4.86
CA SER A 345 -32.34 -12.15 6.23
C SER A 345 -31.64 -11.07 7.05
N GLN A 346 -30.34 -10.82 6.83
CA GLN A 346 -29.65 -9.69 7.44
C GLN A 346 -30.15 -8.35 6.90
N LYS A 347 -30.40 -8.21 5.58
CA LYS A 347 -30.94 -6.99 4.95
C LYS A 347 -32.32 -6.61 5.49
N ASP A 348 -33.16 -7.60 5.77
CA ASP A 348 -34.54 -7.39 6.22
C ASP A 348 -34.63 -7.08 7.73
N LYS A 349 -33.55 -7.27 8.51
CA LYS A 349 -33.49 -6.79 9.90
C LYS A 349 -33.58 -5.26 9.95
N LEU A 350 -34.46 -4.73 10.80
CA LEU A 350 -34.55 -3.31 11.08
C LEU A 350 -33.25 -2.81 11.69
N ASP A 351 -32.95 -1.53 11.50
CA ASP A 351 -31.73 -0.91 12.02
C ASP A 351 -31.65 -0.99 13.56
N LEU A 352 -32.78 -1.08 14.26
CA LEU A 352 -32.85 -1.29 15.71
C LEU A 352 -32.28 -2.63 16.18
N ASP A 353 -32.37 -3.66 15.34
CA ASP A 353 -31.87 -5.01 15.66
C ASP A 353 -30.40 -5.18 15.25
N ARG A 354 -29.83 -4.18 14.57
CA ARG A 354 -28.42 -4.14 14.20
C ARG A 354 -27.71 -3.28 15.23
N ASP A 355 -26.73 -3.86 15.92
CA ASP A 355 -25.86 -3.04 16.76
C ASP A 355 -25.15 -2.02 15.87
N VAL A 356 -25.42 -0.74 16.12
CA VAL A 356 -24.60 0.34 15.58
C VAL A 356 -23.29 0.29 16.37
N SER A 357 -22.28 -0.36 15.78
CA SER A 357 -20.91 -0.30 16.27
C SER A 357 -20.39 1.12 16.01
N CYS A 358 -20.59 2.02 16.98
CA CYS A 358 -20.00 3.36 17.02
C CYS A 358 -18.53 3.33 17.45
#